data_AF-A0A959IS65-F1
#
_entry.id   AF-A0A959IS65-F1
#
_cell.length_a   1.000
_cell.length_b   1.000
_cell.length_c   1.000
_cell.angle_alpha   90.00
_cell.angle_beta   90.00
_cell.angle_gamma   90.00
#
_symmetry.space_group_name_H-M   'P 1'
#
loop_
_entity.id
_entity.type
_entity.pdbx_description
1 polymer ?
#
loop_
_entity_poly.entity_id
_entity_poly.type
_entity_poly.pdbx_seq_one_letter_code
_entity_poly.pdbx_strand_id
1 'polypeptide(L)'
;MKKILFLDRDGTLILEPKDYIVDTYEKVIFYPGIFYYLSKIVQELDFELVMITNQDGLGTPALPEEKFRPVHDFVVRTFAGEGIHFREILIDHTFPADKAPTRKPGTGLLTQYMQGDFDLANSFVVGDRLTDIELARNLGAKGIWLDGSPELGAEEISTTAQALEGNIALRTQDWAEIYALLRASRRTASIRRETKETQVFVQLELEGSGQADCQTGIGFFDH
;
A
#
# COMPACT_ATOMS: atom_id res chain seq x y z
N MET A 1 0.05 5.65 17.29
CA MET A 1 1.01 5.39 16.21
C MET A 1 0.28 5.59 14.89
N LYS A 2 0.86 6.34 13.96
CA LYS A 2 0.23 6.58 12.65
C LYS A 2 0.47 5.41 11.71
N LYS A 3 -0.50 5.10 10.86
CA LYS A 3 -0.36 4.10 9.79
C LYS A 3 0.10 4.77 8.51
N ILE A 4 0.85 4.05 7.69
CA ILE A 4 1.37 4.54 6.42
C ILE A 4 0.82 3.69 5.28
N LEU A 5 0.48 4.35 4.19
CA LEU A 5 0.26 3.73 2.90
C LEU A 5 1.45 4.09 2.00
N PHE A 6 2.36 3.13 1.82
CA PHE A 6 3.47 3.24 0.89
C PHE A 6 2.95 2.90 -0.51
N LEU A 7 3.12 3.82 -1.44
CA LEU A 7 2.53 3.77 -2.76
C LEU A 7 3.66 3.74 -3.80
N ASP A 8 3.73 2.66 -4.56
CA ASP A 8 4.46 2.70 -5.81
C ASP A 8 3.82 3.70 -6.80
N ARG A 9 4.58 4.13 -7.81
CA ARG A 9 4.11 5.11 -8.80
C ARG A 9 3.65 4.45 -10.10
N ASP A 10 4.57 3.78 -10.80
CA ASP A 10 4.39 3.27 -12.16
C ASP A 10 3.80 1.87 -12.12
N GLY A 11 2.59 1.69 -12.66
CA GLY A 11 1.80 0.47 -12.48
C GLY A 11 0.78 0.58 -11.35
N THR A 12 0.91 1.59 -10.49
CA THR A 12 0.08 1.75 -9.26
C THR A 12 -0.74 3.03 -9.24
N LEU A 13 -0.10 4.21 -9.30
CA LEU A 13 -0.78 5.51 -9.33
C LEU A 13 -1.07 5.95 -10.77
N ILE A 14 -0.13 5.64 -11.66
CA ILE A 14 -0.22 5.81 -13.10
C ILE A 14 0.05 4.46 -13.76
N LEU A 15 -0.46 4.25 -14.97
CA LEU A 15 -0.16 3.05 -15.75
C LEU A 15 1.28 3.11 -16.25
N GLU A 16 1.96 1.97 -16.19
CA GLU A 16 3.33 1.84 -16.68
C GLU A 16 3.32 1.67 -18.22
N PRO A 17 4.09 2.48 -18.97
CA PRO A 17 4.21 2.32 -20.41
C PRO A 17 5.10 1.12 -20.75
N LYS A 18 5.04 0.64 -22.01
CA LYS A 18 5.81 -0.53 -22.46
C LYS A 18 7.33 -0.38 -22.36
N ASP A 19 7.82 0.85 -22.40
CA ASP A 19 9.24 1.18 -22.26
C ASP A 19 9.63 1.51 -20.81
N TYR A 20 8.70 1.33 -19.85
CA TYR A 20 8.90 1.51 -18.41
C TYR A 20 9.33 2.92 -17.99
N ILE A 21 9.22 3.91 -18.90
CA ILE A 21 9.71 5.26 -18.68
C ILE A 21 8.60 6.27 -18.94
N VAL A 22 8.20 7.01 -17.90
CA VAL A 22 7.24 8.11 -17.99
C VAL A 22 7.98 9.45 -18.03
N ASP A 23 8.47 9.83 -19.22
CA ASP A 23 9.27 11.03 -19.48
C ASP A 23 8.60 12.06 -20.40
N THR A 24 7.34 11.81 -20.80
CA THR A 24 6.50 12.77 -21.53
C THR A 24 5.07 12.80 -20.98
N TYR A 25 4.33 13.88 -21.22
CA TYR A 25 2.97 14.04 -20.71
C TYR A 25 1.98 13.05 -21.33
N GLU A 26 2.18 12.66 -22.59
CA GLU A 26 1.32 11.72 -23.31
C GLU A 26 1.38 10.31 -22.74
N LYS A 27 2.48 9.96 -22.05
CA LYS A 27 2.65 8.69 -21.35
C LYS A 27 1.95 8.67 -19.98
N VAL A 28 1.53 9.83 -19.45
CA VAL A 28 0.85 9.88 -18.15
C VAL A 28 -0.61 9.46 -18.32
N ILE A 29 -0.91 8.25 -17.87
CA ILE A 29 -2.26 7.73 -17.77
C ILE A 29 -2.51 7.36 -16.32
N PHE A 30 -3.42 8.05 -15.64
CA PHE A 30 -3.74 7.73 -14.24
C PHE A 30 -4.47 6.39 -14.13
N TYR A 31 -4.18 5.65 -13.06
CA TYR A 31 -4.80 4.35 -12.84
C TYR A 31 -6.33 4.50 -12.68
N PRO A 32 -7.17 3.63 -13.28
CA PRO A 32 -8.62 3.76 -13.18
C PRO A 32 -9.13 3.86 -11.73
N GLY A 33 -9.98 4.86 -11.47
CA GLY A 33 -10.59 5.08 -10.14
C GLY A 33 -9.66 5.67 -9.08
N ILE A 34 -8.36 5.88 -9.37
CA ILE A 34 -7.36 6.28 -8.38
C ILE A 34 -7.75 7.52 -7.59
N PHE A 35 -8.14 8.60 -8.26
CA PHE A 35 -8.44 9.87 -7.59
C PHE A 35 -9.61 9.75 -6.63
N TYR A 36 -10.69 9.08 -7.07
CA TYR A 36 -11.89 8.93 -6.26
C TYR A 36 -11.60 8.13 -4.98
N TYR A 37 -10.96 6.96 -5.11
CA TYR A 37 -10.74 6.09 -3.96
C TYR A 37 -9.58 6.54 -3.09
N LEU A 38 -8.50 7.07 -3.65
CA LEU A 38 -7.39 7.59 -2.86
C LEU A 38 -7.80 8.87 -2.11
N SER A 39 -8.63 9.74 -2.70
CA SER A 39 -9.19 10.89 -1.98
C SER A 39 -10.09 10.44 -0.84
N LYS A 40 -10.92 9.40 -1.03
CA LYS A 40 -11.68 8.77 0.06
C LYS A 40 -10.81 8.19 1.17
N ILE A 41 -9.72 7.50 0.82
CA ILE A 41 -8.75 6.99 1.80
C ILE A 41 -8.22 8.15 2.65
N VAL A 42 -7.79 9.25 2.03
CA VAL A 42 -7.26 10.42 2.74
C VAL A 42 -8.31 11.12 3.61
N GLN A 43 -9.56 11.20 3.15
CA GLN A 43 -10.64 11.90 3.87
C GLN A 43 -11.25 11.07 5.00
N GLU A 44 -11.35 9.76 4.83
CA GLU A 44 -12.12 8.88 5.73
C GLU A 44 -11.22 8.03 6.64
N LEU A 45 -9.95 7.83 6.30
CA LEU A 45 -9.04 6.92 7.00
C LEU A 45 -7.78 7.66 7.50
N ASP A 46 -7.24 7.21 8.63
CA ASP A 46 -6.05 7.80 9.25
C ASP A 46 -4.76 7.14 8.71
N PHE A 47 -4.46 7.40 7.44
CA PHE A 47 -3.22 6.99 6.78
C PHE A 47 -2.41 8.22 6.34
N GLU A 48 -1.10 8.18 6.56
CA GLU A 48 -0.17 9.05 5.85
C GLU A 48 0.30 8.38 4.57
N LEU A 49 0.44 9.15 3.49
CA LEU A 49 0.85 8.64 2.19
C LEU A 49 2.34 8.89 1.97
N VAL A 50 3.07 7.86 1.57
CA VAL A 50 4.48 7.96 1.15
C VAL A 50 4.59 7.36 -0.24
N MET A 51 5.06 8.13 -1.22
CA MET A 51 5.34 7.58 -2.55
C MET A 51 6.75 6.98 -2.56
N ILE A 52 6.92 5.77 -3.06
CA ILE A 52 8.24 5.14 -3.23
C ILE A 52 8.36 4.46 -4.60
N THR A 53 9.35 4.87 -5.39
CA THR A 53 9.49 4.41 -6.77
C THR A 53 10.96 4.17 -7.15
N ASN A 54 11.19 3.14 -7.96
CA ASN A 54 12.48 2.89 -8.61
C ASN A 54 12.43 3.51 -10.01
N GLN A 55 13.36 4.41 -10.34
CA GLN A 55 13.46 5.07 -11.65
C GLN A 55 14.82 4.76 -12.26
N ASP A 56 14.86 3.66 -13.01
CA ASP A 56 16.08 3.08 -13.57
C ASP A 56 16.91 4.13 -14.33
N GLY A 57 18.09 4.45 -13.77
CA GLY A 57 19.02 5.38 -14.40
C GLY A 57 18.56 6.83 -14.43
N LEU A 58 17.70 7.27 -13.51
CA LEU A 58 17.32 8.68 -13.39
C LEU A 58 18.57 9.57 -13.20
N GLY A 59 18.72 10.55 -14.09
CA GLY A 59 19.90 11.42 -14.17
C GLY A 59 20.97 10.96 -15.17
N THR A 60 20.80 9.80 -15.80
CA THR A 60 21.64 9.33 -16.90
C THR A 60 21.10 9.83 -18.26
N PRO A 61 21.84 9.69 -19.37
CA PRO A 61 21.32 10.00 -20.70
C PRO A 61 20.08 9.18 -21.12
N ALA A 62 19.88 8.00 -20.53
CA ALA A 62 18.71 7.16 -20.81
C ALA A 62 17.42 7.73 -20.17
N LEU A 63 17.53 8.31 -18.97
CA LEU A 63 16.45 9.01 -18.28
C LEU A 63 16.95 10.34 -17.70
N PRO A 64 17.08 11.39 -18.53
CA PRO A 64 17.52 12.69 -18.07
C PRO A 64 16.53 13.31 -17.07
N GLU A 65 17.04 13.85 -15.97
CA GLU A 65 16.20 14.46 -14.93
C GLU A 65 15.33 15.61 -15.48
N GLU A 66 15.84 16.35 -16.46
CA GLU A 66 15.11 17.43 -17.15
C GLU A 66 13.85 16.97 -17.90
N LYS A 67 13.79 15.71 -18.33
CA LYS A 67 12.60 15.11 -18.94
C LYS A 67 11.67 14.50 -17.91
N PHE A 68 12.24 13.84 -16.91
CA PHE A 68 11.49 13.19 -15.84
C PHE A 68 10.78 14.19 -14.93
N ARG A 69 11.51 15.19 -14.42
CA ARG A 69 11.04 16.07 -13.33
C ARG A 69 9.75 16.81 -13.67
N PRO A 70 9.60 17.46 -14.84
CA PRO A 70 8.35 18.17 -15.17
C PRO A 70 7.12 17.26 -15.22
N VAL A 71 7.30 16.03 -15.71
CA VAL A 71 6.23 15.03 -15.84
C VAL A 71 5.87 14.46 -14.46
N HIS A 72 6.88 14.13 -13.65
CA HIS A 72 6.67 13.73 -12.26
C HIS A 72 5.95 14.82 -11.45
N ASP A 73 6.39 16.07 -11.54
CA ASP A 73 5.78 17.20 -10.84
C ASP A 73 4.36 17.47 -11.31
N PHE A 74 4.03 17.17 -12.58
CA PHE A 74 2.66 17.20 -13.08
C PHE A 74 1.79 16.13 -12.41
N VAL A 75 2.27 14.88 -12.30
CA VAL A 75 1.56 13.80 -11.59
C VAL A 75 1.30 14.20 -10.14
N VAL A 76 2.33 14.65 -9.41
CA VAL A 76 2.21 15.07 -8.01
C VAL A 76 1.23 16.23 -7.84
N ARG A 77 1.32 17.26 -8.69
CA ARG A 77 0.38 18.40 -8.65
C ARG A 77 -1.06 17.99 -8.95
N THR A 78 -1.26 17.01 -9.83
CA THR A 78 -2.61 16.51 -10.15
C THR A 78 -3.23 15.83 -8.93
N PHE A 79 -2.47 15.00 -8.21
CA PHE A 79 -2.94 14.43 -6.94
C PHE A 79 -3.21 15.49 -5.88
N ALA A 80 -2.33 16.48 -5.73
CA ALA A 80 -2.53 17.57 -4.79
C ALA A 80 -3.81 18.39 -5.10
N GLY A 81 -4.16 18.55 -6.38
CA GLY A 81 -5.42 19.17 -6.82
C GLY A 81 -6.68 18.47 -6.31
N GLU A 82 -6.60 17.15 -6.08
CA GLU A 82 -7.67 16.31 -5.50
C GLU A 82 -7.58 16.17 -3.97
N GLY A 83 -6.73 17.00 -3.33
CA GLY A 83 -6.49 16.99 -1.89
C GLY A 83 -5.56 15.87 -1.40
N ILE A 84 -4.98 15.10 -2.31
CA ILE A 84 -4.10 13.96 -2.00
C ILE A 84 -2.66 14.47 -1.88
N HIS A 85 -2.14 14.47 -0.66
CA HIS A 85 -0.79 14.97 -0.36
C HIS A 85 0.10 13.82 0.13
N PHE A 86 1.28 13.70 -0.46
CA PHE A 86 2.31 12.78 -0.02
C PHE A 86 3.14 13.44 1.08
N ARG A 87 3.30 12.76 2.20
CA ARG A 87 4.22 13.16 3.27
C ARG A 87 5.65 13.25 2.75
N GLU A 88 6.03 12.26 1.93
CA GLU A 88 7.34 12.17 1.32
C GLU A 88 7.24 11.44 -0.01
N ILE A 89 8.14 11.78 -0.94
CA ILE A 89 8.30 11.12 -2.23
C ILE A 89 9.74 10.65 -2.32
N LEU A 90 9.93 9.34 -2.33
CA LEU A 90 11.21 8.67 -2.30
C LEU A 90 11.47 8.04 -3.66
N ILE A 91 12.56 8.44 -4.30
CA ILE A 91 12.92 8.01 -5.65
C ILE A 91 14.30 7.37 -5.57
N ASP A 92 14.39 6.09 -5.94
CA ASP A 92 15.66 5.43 -6.20
C ASP A 92 16.05 5.63 -7.68
N HIS A 93 17.31 5.97 -7.93
CA HIS A 93 17.79 6.34 -9.27
C HIS A 93 18.66 5.24 -9.90
N THR A 94 18.87 4.12 -9.19
CA THR A 94 19.86 3.10 -9.53
C THR A 94 19.26 2.03 -10.43
N PHE A 95 20.12 1.27 -11.11
CA PHE A 95 19.70 0.12 -11.90
C PHE A 95 19.59 -1.15 -11.03
N PRO A 96 18.80 -2.16 -11.46
CA PRO A 96 18.76 -3.46 -10.79
C PRO A 96 20.16 -4.07 -10.54
N ALA A 97 21.07 -3.89 -11.50
CA ALA A 97 22.43 -4.42 -11.44
C ALA A 97 23.28 -3.81 -10.31
N ASP A 98 22.96 -2.60 -9.85
CA ASP A 98 23.70 -1.90 -8.81
C ASP A 98 23.44 -2.49 -7.41
N LYS A 99 22.34 -3.22 -7.24
CA LYS A 99 21.92 -3.85 -5.96
C LYS A 99 21.95 -2.86 -4.78
N ALA A 100 21.58 -1.61 -5.05
CA ALA A 100 21.62 -0.56 -4.04
C ALA A 100 20.60 -0.84 -2.92
N PRO A 101 20.95 -0.61 -1.65
CA PRO A 101 20.02 -0.84 -0.53
C PRO A 101 18.80 0.10 -0.55
N THR A 102 18.89 1.20 -1.31
CA THR A 102 17.83 2.18 -1.53
C THR A 102 16.79 1.75 -2.55
N ARG A 103 17.13 0.80 -3.44
CA ARG A 103 16.24 0.26 -4.47
C ARG A 103 15.30 -0.78 -3.87
N LYS A 104 14.00 -0.68 -4.16
CA LYS A 104 13.03 -1.73 -3.77
C LYS A 104 13.46 -3.08 -4.36
N PRO A 105 13.43 -4.19 -3.59
CA PRO A 105 12.75 -4.38 -2.30
C PRO A 105 13.54 -3.94 -1.04
N GLY A 106 14.71 -3.32 -1.21
CA GLY A 106 15.51 -2.75 -0.13
C GLY A 106 14.80 -1.60 0.60
N THR A 107 15.11 -1.43 1.88
CA THR A 107 14.46 -0.46 2.78
C THR A 107 15.31 0.79 3.06
N GLY A 108 16.40 1.00 2.33
CA GLY A 108 17.38 2.06 2.59
C GLY A 108 16.77 3.46 2.66
N LEU A 109 15.83 3.78 1.76
CA LEU A 109 15.10 5.06 1.73
C LEU A 109 14.04 5.18 2.85
N LEU A 110 13.69 4.07 3.50
CA LEU A 110 12.57 3.98 4.44
C LEU A 110 13.01 3.76 5.90
N THR A 111 14.31 3.78 6.17
CA THR A 111 14.89 3.55 7.50
C THR A 111 14.28 4.43 8.59
N GLN A 112 13.93 5.68 8.27
CA GLN A 112 13.24 6.60 9.19
C GLN A 112 11.85 6.10 9.66
N TYR A 113 11.13 5.35 8.81
CA TYR A 113 9.82 4.79 9.14
C TYR A 113 9.93 3.53 9.98
N MET A 114 11.03 2.79 9.85
CA MET A 114 11.33 1.59 10.65
C MET A 114 11.79 1.92 12.07
N GLN A 115 12.38 3.10 12.26
CA GLN A 115 12.88 3.58 13.56
C GLN A 115 11.91 4.54 14.26
N GLY A 116 10.87 5.00 13.56
CA GLY A 116 9.90 5.97 14.04
C GLY A 116 8.70 5.34 14.77
N ASP A 117 7.80 6.21 15.26
CA ASP A 117 6.57 5.82 15.98
C ASP A 117 5.40 5.53 15.01
N PHE A 118 5.61 4.58 14.09
CA PHE A 118 4.66 4.17 13.07
C PHE A 118 4.15 2.75 13.30
N ASP A 119 2.86 2.54 13.02
CA ASP A 119 2.23 1.22 13.10
C ASP A 119 2.42 0.47 11.77
N LEU A 120 3.63 -0.08 11.57
CA LEU A 120 3.97 -0.80 10.35
C LEU A 120 3.14 -2.08 10.17
N ALA A 121 2.75 -2.75 11.26
CA ALA A 121 1.93 -3.96 11.21
C ALA A 121 0.51 -3.71 10.63
N ASN A 122 0.01 -2.48 10.75
CA ASN A 122 -1.24 -2.02 10.13
C ASN A 122 -1.02 -1.03 8.98
N SER A 123 0.23 -0.89 8.52
CA SER A 123 0.60 -0.16 7.31
C SER A 123 0.59 -1.10 6.11
N PHE A 124 0.53 -0.50 4.92
CA PHE A 124 0.45 -1.25 3.67
C PHE A 124 1.43 -0.70 2.64
N VAL A 125 1.97 -1.59 1.81
CA VAL A 125 2.64 -1.25 0.55
C VAL A 125 1.71 -1.64 -0.58
N VAL A 126 1.41 -0.71 -1.48
CA VAL A 126 0.61 -0.95 -2.69
C VAL A 126 1.54 -0.85 -3.89
N GLY A 127 1.57 -1.90 -4.69
CA GLY A 127 2.44 -1.99 -5.86
C GLY A 127 2.01 -3.10 -6.81
N ASP A 128 2.42 -3.02 -8.06
CA ASP A 128 2.14 -4.01 -9.10
C ASP A 128 3.22 -5.11 -9.20
N ARG A 129 4.40 -4.89 -8.61
CA ARG A 129 5.54 -5.80 -8.73
C ARG A 129 5.75 -6.64 -7.48
N LEU A 130 6.38 -7.81 -7.64
CA LEU A 130 6.79 -8.65 -6.50
C LEU A 130 7.79 -7.94 -5.58
N THR A 131 8.57 -6.99 -6.10
CA THR A 131 9.50 -6.16 -5.32
C THR A 131 8.76 -5.28 -4.31
N ASP A 132 7.52 -4.86 -4.59
CA ASP A 132 6.70 -4.10 -3.63
C ASP A 132 6.16 -5.01 -2.52
N ILE A 133 5.82 -6.26 -2.85
CA ILE A 133 5.39 -7.25 -1.86
C ILE A 133 6.54 -7.67 -0.96
N GLU A 134 7.72 -7.87 -1.51
CA GLU A 134 8.91 -8.12 -0.71
C GLU A 134 9.30 -6.88 0.11
N LEU A 135 9.14 -5.67 -0.42
CA LEU A 135 9.32 -4.46 0.37
C LEU A 135 8.37 -4.44 1.58
N ALA A 136 7.09 -4.78 1.38
CA ALA A 136 6.13 -4.89 2.48
C ALA A 136 6.62 -5.85 3.57
N ARG A 137 7.09 -7.03 3.16
CA ARG A 137 7.69 -8.02 4.06
C ARG A 137 8.89 -7.44 4.81
N ASN A 138 9.81 -6.77 4.13
CA ASN A 138 11.03 -6.21 4.72
C ASN A 138 10.74 -5.08 5.72
N LEU A 139 9.64 -4.35 5.53
CA LEU A 139 9.15 -3.34 6.46
C LEU A 139 8.35 -3.93 7.64
N GLY A 140 7.92 -5.19 7.57
CA GLY A 140 6.94 -5.75 8.50
C GLY A 140 5.52 -5.22 8.28
N ALA A 141 5.25 -4.69 7.08
CA ALA A 141 3.95 -4.22 6.62
C ALA A 141 3.23 -5.30 5.79
N LYS A 142 1.99 -4.99 5.39
CA LYS A 142 1.18 -5.85 4.51
C LYS A 142 1.28 -5.39 3.06
N GLY A 143 1.36 -6.31 2.11
CA GLY A 143 1.38 -6.01 0.68
C GLY A 143 -0.03 -6.02 0.08
N ILE A 144 -0.33 -5.07 -0.78
CA ILE A 144 -1.49 -5.08 -1.68
C ILE A 144 -0.92 -5.17 -3.09
N TRP A 145 -1.17 -6.30 -3.74
CA TRP A 145 -0.61 -6.59 -5.06
C TRP A 145 -1.59 -6.20 -6.15
N LEU A 146 -1.25 -5.14 -6.89
CA LEU A 146 -1.95 -4.73 -8.10
C LEU A 146 -1.56 -5.62 -9.29
N ASP A 147 -2.52 -5.89 -10.17
CA ASP A 147 -2.36 -6.68 -11.41
C ASP A 147 -2.06 -8.18 -11.22
N GLY A 148 -1.32 -8.58 -10.18
CA GLY A 148 -1.09 -9.99 -9.83
C GLY A 148 -0.24 -10.75 -10.84
N SER A 149 0.43 -10.05 -11.75
CA SER A 149 1.33 -10.60 -12.77
C SER A 149 2.65 -11.06 -12.11
N PRO A 150 2.87 -12.37 -11.89
CA PRO A 150 4.01 -12.87 -11.11
C PRO A 150 5.36 -12.72 -11.83
N GLU A 151 5.33 -12.38 -13.12
CA GLU A 151 6.51 -12.19 -13.97
C GLU A 151 7.24 -10.86 -13.64
N LEU A 152 6.50 -9.85 -13.17
CA LEU A 152 7.02 -8.50 -12.99
C LEU A 152 7.85 -8.36 -11.69
N GLY A 153 9.14 -8.08 -11.86
CA GLY A 153 10.08 -7.91 -10.74
C GLY A 153 10.54 -9.22 -10.10
N ALA A 154 10.22 -10.39 -10.67
CA ALA A 154 10.56 -11.70 -10.12
C ALA A 154 12.07 -11.98 -10.05
N GLU A 155 12.87 -11.35 -10.90
CA GLU A 155 14.34 -11.49 -10.89
C GLU A 155 15.04 -10.61 -9.84
N GLU A 156 14.32 -9.62 -9.30
CA GLU A 156 14.84 -8.64 -8.35
C GLU A 156 14.51 -8.98 -6.88
N ILE A 157 13.68 -10.01 -6.66
CA ILE A 157 13.34 -10.46 -5.31
C ILE A 157 14.43 -11.36 -4.72
N SER A 158 14.66 -11.27 -3.41
CA SER A 158 15.65 -12.10 -2.71
C SER A 158 15.12 -13.49 -2.31
N THR A 159 13.84 -13.74 -2.56
CA THR A 159 13.07 -14.93 -2.15
C THR A 159 12.21 -15.47 -3.30
N THR A 160 11.43 -16.53 -3.09
CA THR A 160 10.44 -17.00 -4.07
C THR A 160 9.10 -16.27 -3.94
N ALA A 161 8.34 -16.13 -5.03
CA ALA A 161 6.98 -15.60 -5.02
C ALA A 161 6.08 -16.35 -4.02
N GLN A 162 6.24 -17.68 -3.92
CA GLN A 162 5.50 -18.51 -2.96
C GLN A 162 5.77 -18.13 -1.50
N ALA A 163 6.98 -17.68 -1.17
CA ALA A 163 7.31 -17.24 0.18
C ALA A 163 6.72 -15.85 0.52
N LEU A 164 6.30 -15.07 -0.48
CA LEU A 164 5.67 -13.77 -0.31
C LEU A 164 4.14 -13.85 -0.18
N GLU A 165 3.54 -15.01 -0.45
CA GLU A 165 2.10 -15.25 -0.33
C GLU A 165 1.52 -14.80 1.02
N GLY A 166 2.22 -15.13 2.11
CA GLY A 166 1.78 -14.78 3.46
C GLY A 166 1.81 -13.28 3.77
N ASN A 167 2.47 -12.47 2.94
CA ASN A 167 2.55 -11.02 3.10
C ASN A 167 1.47 -10.28 2.30
N ILE A 168 0.76 -10.95 1.41
CA ILE A 168 -0.24 -10.33 0.53
C ILE A 168 -1.60 -10.28 1.25
N ALA A 169 -2.05 -9.08 1.59
CA ALA A 169 -3.36 -8.85 2.19
C ALA A 169 -4.49 -8.81 1.15
N LEU A 170 -4.19 -8.39 -0.09
CA LEU A 170 -5.15 -8.32 -1.19
C LEU A 170 -4.43 -8.41 -2.53
N ARG A 171 -5.07 -9.10 -3.48
CA ARG A 171 -4.74 -9.08 -4.90
C ARG A 171 -5.91 -8.47 -5.65
N THR A 172 -5.66 -7.43 -6.43
CA THR A 172 -6.74 -6.75 -7.14
C THR A 172 -6.22 -5.94 -8.32
N GLN A 173 -7.12 -5.46 -9.16
CA GLN A 173 -6.88 -4.43 -10.17
C GLN A 173 -7.80 -3.22 -9.97
N ASP A 174 -8.52 -3.18 -8.85
CA ASP A 174 -9.52 -2.16 -8.57
C ASP A 174 -9.23 -1.44 -7.25
N TRP A 175 -9.02 -0.13 -7.34
CA TRP A 175 -8.84 0.75 -6.19
C TRP A 175 -10.06 0.78 -5.25
N ALA A 176 -11.25 0.40 -5.74
CA ALA A 176 -12.43 0.21 -4.91
C ALA A 176 -12.21 -0.86 -3.85
N GLU A 177 -11.60 -1.99 -4.22
CA GLU A 177 -11.32 -3.11 -3.32
C GLU A 177 -10.21 -2.76 -2.33
N ILE A 178 -9.20 -1.99 -2.78
CA ILE A 178 -8.15 -1.44 -1.90
C ILE A 178 -8.80 -0.57 -0.82
N TYR A 179 -9.63 0.40 -1.21
CA TYR A 179 -10.35 1.23 -0.26
C TYR A 179 -11.23 0.39 0.68
N ALA A 180 -11.95 -0.61 0.16
CA ALA A 180 -12.79 -1.49 0.98
C ALA A 180 -11.96 -2.27 2.02
N LEU A 181 -10.80 -2.82 1.65
CA LEU A 181 -9.88 -3.49 2.56
C LEU A 181 -9.38 -2.52 3.64
N LEU A 182 -8.87 -1.35 3.23
CA LEU A 182 -8.29 -0.36 4.15
C LEU A 182 -9.34 0.18 5.11
N ARG A 183 -10.57 0.38 4.64
CA ARG A 183 -11.71 0.76 5.49
C ARG A 183 -12.12 -0.36 6.42
N ALA A 184 -12.11 -1.61 5.96
CA ALA A 184 -12.41 -2.79 6.76
C ALA A 184 -11.32 -3.15 7.78
N SER A 185 -10.21 -2.39 7.87
CA SER A 185 -9.24 -2.55 8.95
C SER A 185 -9.93 -2.24 10.30
N ARG A 186 -10.38 -3.34 10.91
CA ARG A 186 -11.52 -3.41 11.84
C ARG A 186 -11.32 -2.57 13.09
N ARG A 187 -12.20 -1.60 13.32
CA ARG A 187 -12.41 -1.03 14.66
C ARG A 187 -13.20 -2.05 15.45
N THR A 188 -12.47 -2.90 16.16
CA THR A 188 -13.07 -3.83 17.11
C THR A 188 -12.94 -3.31 18.53
N ALA A 189 -13.98 -3.50 19.33
CA ALA A 189 -13.94 -3.33 20.77
C ALA A 189 -14.44 -4.62 21.40
N SER A 190 -13.75 -5.09 22.45
CA SER A 190 -14.22 -6.23 23.22
C SER A 190 -14.28 -5.91 24.70
N ILE A 191 -15.34 -6.40 25.35
CA ILE A 191 -15.50 -6.39 26.80
C ILE A 191 -15.67 -7.83 27.23
N ARG A 192 -14.90 -8.21 28.27
CA ARG A 192 -15.07 -9.48 28.98
C ARG A 192 -15.29 -9.17 30.45
N ARG A 193 -16.36 -9.73 31.01
CA ARG A 193 -16.67 -9.63 32.43
C ARG A 193 -16.92 -11.03 32.98
N GLU A 194 -16.16 -11.39 34.01
CA GLU A 194 -16.33 -12.64 34.73
C GLU A 194 -16.73 -12.37 36.17
N THR A 195 -17.76 -13.07 36.62
CA THR A 195 -18.21 -13.10 38.02
C THR A 195 -18.36 -14.57 38.44
N LYS A 196 -18.66 -14.82 39.72
CA LYS A 196 -18.90 -16.19 40.20
C LYS A 196 -20.13 -16.85 39.58
N GLU A 197 -21.05 -16.05 39.05
CA GLU A 197 -22.36 -16.50 38.54
C GLU A 197 -22.43 -16.46 37.01
N THR A 198 -21.75 -15.51 36.36
CA THR A 198 -21.91 -15.26 34.92
C THR A 198 -20.60 -14.82 34.27
N GLN A 199 -20.36 -15.34 33.06
CA GLN A 199 -19.32 -14.90 32.14
C GLN A 199 -19.99 -14.21 30.95
N VAL A 200 -19.58 -12.99 30.65
CA VAL A 200 -20.10 -12.20 29.53
C VAL A 200 -18.93 -11.78 28.65
N PHE A 201 -19.03 -12.10 27.36
CA PHE A 201 -18.13 -11.63 26.33
C PHE A 201 -18.94 -10.89 25.27
N VAL A 202 -18.53 -9.67 24.96
CA VAL A 202 -19.10 -8.86 23.88
C VAL A 202 -17.95 -8.41 22.99
N GLN A 203 -18.10 -8.64 21.69
CA GLN A 203 -17.21 -8.10 20.68
C GLN A 203 -18.05 -7.31 19.68
N LEU A 204 -17.66 -6.07 19.43
CA LEU A 204 -18.27 -5.19 18.45
C LEU A 204 -17.26 -4.94 17.34
N GLU A 205 -17.72 -5.02 16.09
CA GLU A 205 -16.98 -4.62 14.90
C GLU A 205 -17.76 -3.52 14.19
N LEU A 206 -17.20 -2.30 14.15
CA LEU A 206 -17.93 -1.12 13.64
C LEU A 206 -18.10 -1.14 12.12
N GLU A 207 -17.31 -1.94 11.41
CA GLU A 207 -17.36 -2.14 9.97
C GLU A 207 -18.05 -3.45 9.57
N GLY A 208 -18.63 -4.17 10.52
CA GLY A 208 -19.26 -5.46 10.28
C GLY A 208 -20.48 -5.38 9.36
N SER A 209 -20.94 -6.53 8.86
CA SER A 209 -22.12 -6.66 7.99
C SER A 209 -23.46 -6.37 8.67
N GLY A 210 -23.45 -5.98 9.96
CA GLY A 210 -24.64 -5.84 10.79
C GLY A 210 -25.23 -7.18 11.26
N GLN A 211 -24.58 -8.30 10.95
CA GLN A 211 -24.96 -9.61 11.51
C GLN A 211 -24.35 -9.78 12.90
N ALA A 212 -25.16 -10.27 13.85
CA ALA A 212 -24.74 -10.61 15.20
C ALA A 212 -24.83 -12.13 15.39
N ASP A 213 -23.94 -12.68 16.21
CA ASP A 213 -23.99 -14.06 16.73
C ASP A 213 -24.06 -13.96 18.25
N CYS A 214 -25.21 -14.34 18.81
CA CYS A 214 -25.50 -14.27 20.24
C CYS A 214 -25.57 -15.68 20.82
N GLN A 215 -24.70 -15.96 21.80
CA GLN A 215 -24.68 -17.24 22.53
C GLN A 215 -24.84 -16.98 24.03
N THR A 216 -26.04 -17.26 24.53
CA THR A 216 -26.45 -17.02 25.92
C THR A 216 -26.49 -18.31 26.75
N GLY A 217 -26.53 -19.48 26.10
CA GLY A 217 -26.74 -20.78 26.75
C GLY A 217 -28.21 -21.11 27.04
N ILE A 218 -29.13 -20.20 26.68
CA ILE A 218 -30.57 -20.42 26.68
C ILE A 218 -31.01 -20.36 25.23
N GLY A 219 -31.25 -21.51 24.60
CA GLY A 219 -31.46 -21.61 23.15
C GLY A 219 -32.60 -20.76 22.55
N PHE A 220 -33.49 -20.20 23.38
CA PHE A 220 -34.49 -19.23 22.93
C PHE A 220 -33.91 -17.84 22.61
N PHE A 221 -32.78 -17.47 23.21
CA PHE A 221 -32.13 -16.17 23.04
C PHE A 221 -30.89 -16.22 22.13
N ASP A 222 -30.53 -17.40 21.64
CA ASP A 222 -29.39 -17.59 20.74
C ASP A 222 -29.83 -17.31 19.29
N HIS A 223 -29.11 -16.46 18.55
CA HIS A 223 -29.48 -16.02 17.19
C HIS A 223 -28.29 -15.46 16.42
#